data_AF-A0A960DRI6-F1
#
_entry.id   AF-A0A960DRI6-F1
#
_cell.length_a   1.000
_cell.length_b   1.000
_cell.length_c   1.000
_cell.angle_alpha   90.00
_cell.angle_beta   90.00
_cell.angle_gamma   90.00
#
_symmetry.space_group_name_H-M   'P 1'
#
loop_
_entity.id
_entity.type
_entity.pdbx_description
1 polymer ?
#
loop_
_entity_poly.entity_id
_entity_poly.type
_entity_poly.pdbx_seq_one_letter_code
_entity_poly.pdbx_strand_id
1 'polypeptide(L)'
;MTSRHTTRSMLLGALGALSLLAASCGDDEKTTDTTIAAETTAAETTMAPETTMGAETTMAPETTEMAVMYEGELVGTFTIDVGDCSSGAVTGSWFQMVQPGGTADAGPFVPNGDSLCTSDPNYSLLTPGEDGGLFTGAVQNAPDPAFDDTGNGLASQIFLPVKFFGVDFAGAIDGADAPMATADGGTLTVDMSNFTAYYGAGMFNQGAVAMGTIDPMTGVFDLDWSSLIAGGSFDGFMGVWHLEGTFVPA
;
A
#
# COMPACT_ATOMS: atom_id res chain seq x y z
N MET A 1 33.05 58.70 -7.54
CA MET A 1 33.71 58.52 -8.85
C MET A 1 33.83 57.00 -9.05
N THR A 2 33.16 56.31 -9.97
CA THR A 2 32.37 56.69 -11.13
C THR A 2 31.43 55.51 -11.44
N SER A 3 30.18 55.84 -11.73
CA SER A 3 29.04 55.01 -12.12
C SER A 3 29.31 54.08 -13.32
N ARG A 4 28.57 52.96 -13.41
CA ARG A 4 27.76 52.65 -14.61
C ARG A 4 26.63 51.66 -14.32
N HIS A 5 25.42 52.21 -14.29
CA HIS A 5 24.14 51.57 -14.54
C HIS A 5 23.94 51.32 -16.05
N THR A 6 23.31 50.18 -16.39
CA THR A 6 22.45 49.96 -17.58
C THR A 6 21.69 48.65 -17.28
N THR A 7 20.39 48.54 -16.98
CA THR A 7 19.11 49.14 -17.43
C THR A 7 18.51 48.48 -18.69
N ARG A 8 17.35 47.81 -18.48
CA ARG A 8 16.21 47.55 -19.41
C ARG A 8 16.43 46.57 -20.57
N SER A 9 15.46 45.81 -21.11
CA SER A 9 13.99 45.74 -20.97
C SER A 9 13.45 44.51 -21.72
N MET A 10 12.41 43.87 -21.15
CA MET A 10 11.11 43.46 -21.74
C MET A 10 10.96 43.06 -23.23
N LEU A 11 10.27 41.94 -23.49
CA LEU A 11 8.99 41.79 -24.26
C LEU A 11 8.60 40.28 -24.28
N LEU A 12 7.48 39.84 -23.70
CA LEU A 12 6.12 39.68 -24.27
C LEU A 12 6.01 38.81 -25.54
N GLY A 13 5.24 37.71 -25.46
CA GLY A 13 4.70 36.95 -26.59
C GLY A 13 3.75 35.84 -26.14
N ALA A 14 2.44 36.07 -26.30
CA ALA A 14 1.34 35.16 -25.97
C ALA A 14 0.81 34.41 -27.23
N LEU A 15 -0.28 33.65 -27.04
CA LEU A 15 -1.11 32.85 -27.98
C LEU A 15 -0.68 31.36 -28.08
N GLY A 16 -1.50 30.35 -27.77
CA GLY A 16 -2.96 30.26 -27.70
C GLY A 16 -3.49 29.54 -28.95
N ALA A 17 -3.78 28.23 -28.85
CA ALA A 17 -4.62 27.52 -29.80
C ALA A 17 -5.22 26.26 -29.16
N LEU A 18 -6.48 26.42 -28.76
CA LEU A 18 -7.43 25.42 -28.32
C LEU A 18 -7.87 24.57 -29.53
N SER A 19 -7.84 23.24 -29.41
CA SER A 19 -8.41 22.32 -30.40
C SER A 19 -9.41 21.38 -29.72
N LEU A 20 -10.69 21.77 -29.73
CA LEU A 20 -11.83 20.85 -29.54
C LEU A 20 -12.38 20.51 -30.92
N LEU A 21 -12.70 19.23 -31.17
CA LEU A 21 -13.83 18.75 -32.00
C LEU A 21 -13.82 17.22 -32.14
N ALA A 22 -14.91 16.58 -31.69
CA ALA A 22 -15.67 15.45 -32.29
C ALA A 22 -16.50 14.80 -31.14
N ALA A 23 -17.79 15.09 -30.96
CA ALA A 23 -18.95 14.67 -31.75
C ALA A 23 -19.13 13.15 -31.83
N SER A 24 -19.90 12.57 -30.91
CA SER A 24 -20.74 11.40 -31.20
C SER A 24 -22.08 11.50 -30.46
N CYS A 25 -23.12 11.91 -31.19
CA CYS A 25 -24.50 11.59 -30.86
C CYS A 25 -24.81 10.17 -31.36
N GLY A 26 -25.61 9.43 -30.60
CA GLY A 26 -26.21 8.16 -31.03
C GLY A 26 -27.32 7.78 -30.06
N ASP A 27 -28.55 8.17 -30.42
CA ASP A 27 -29.80 7.92 -29.73
C ASP A 27 -30.28 6.45 -29.82
N ASP A 28 -31.04 6.06 -28.79
CA ASP A 28 -32.20 5.15 -28.70
C ASP A 28 -32.48 4.10 -29.81
N GLU A 29 -32.75 2.85 -29.39
CA GLU A 29 -34.12 2.28 -29.35
C GLU A 29 -34.16 0.74 -29.09
N LYS A 30 -35.03 0.36 -28.14
CA LYS A 30 -36.05 -0.72 -28.15
C LYS A 30 -35.75 -2.23 -28.37
N THR A 31 -36.37 -3.00 -27.45
CA THR A 31 -37.29 -4.16 -27.71
C THR A 31 -36.61 -5.49 -28.14
N THR A 32 -36.93 -6.71 -27.69
CA THR A 32 -38.09 -7.45 -27.11
C THR A 32 -37.49 -8.73 -26.48
N ASP A 33 -37.90 -9.17 -25.29
CA ASP A 33 -38.93 -10.20 -25.07
C ASP A 33 -38.60 -11.59 -25.64
N THR A 34 -38.47 -12.62 -24.78
CA THR A 34 -39.02 -13.97 -25.03
C THR A 34 -39.04 -14.77 -23.72
N THR A 35 -40.28 -15.03 -23.32
CA THR A 35 -40.77 -15.96 -22.31
C THR A 35 -40.83 -17.37 -22.90
N ILE A 36 -40.46 -18.44 -22.17
CA ILE A 36 -41.13 -19.76 -22.25
C ILE A 36 -41.16 -20.41 -20.86
N ALA A 37 -42.37 -20.88 -20.51
CA ALA A 37 -42.78 -21.54 -19.29
C ALA A 37 -42.89 -23.07 -19.43
N ALA A 38 -43.01 -23.77 -18.29
CA ALA A 38 -43.90 -24.91 -17.97
C ALA A 38 -43.21 -25.84 -16.93
N GLU A 39 -43.73 -26.10 -15.71
CA GLU A 39 -44.93 -26.90 -15.34
C GLU A 39 -44.86 -28.35 -15.87
N THR A 40 -45.17 -29.47 -15.19
CA THR A 40 -45.86 -29.76 -13.90
C THR A 40 -45.85 -31.31 -13.65
N THR A 41 -46.11 -31.75 -12.39
CA THR A 41 -46.65 -33.07 -11.91
C THR A 41 -45.80 -34.36 -12.08
N ALA A 42 -45.95 -35.44 -11.29
CA ALA A 42 -46.74 -35.84 -10.12
C ALA A 42 -46.15 -37.14 -9.52
N ALA A 43 -46.57 -37.45 -8.29
CA ALA A 43 -46.26 -38.61 -7.48
C ALA A 43 -46.80 -39.97 -8.00
N GLU A 44 -46.21 -41.10 -7.55
CA GLU A 44 -46.84 -42.03 -6.58
C GLU A 44 -45.99 -43.28 -6.24
N THR A 45 -45.90 -43.53 -4.93
CA THR A 45 -46.13 -44.78 -4.17
C THR A 45 -45.58 -46.13 -4.68
N THR A 46 -44.83 -46.87 -3.83
CA THR A 46 -45.27 -48.16 -3.20
C THR A 46 -44.12 -49.01 -2.59
N MET A 47 -44.28 -49.31 -1.29
CA MET A 47 -43.85 -50.47 -0.45
C MET A 47 -42.39 -50.67 0.03
N ALA A 48 -42.30 -50.83 1.36
CA ALA A 48 -41.22 -51.40 2.17
C ALA A 48 -41.43 -52.93 2.36
N PRO A 49 -40.75 -53.64 3.28
CA PRO A 49 -39.49 -53.38 4.00
C PRO A 49 -38.51 -54.57 3.94
N GLU A 50 -37.20 -54.38 4.10
CA GLU A 50 -36.35 -55.44 4.68
C GLU A 50 -35.27 -54.87 5.61
N THR A 51 -35.17 -55.57 6.73
CA THR A 51 -34.29 -55.34 7.87
C THR A 51 -32.83 -55.50 7.46
N THR A 52 -31.98 -54.52 7.73
CA THR A 52 -30.52 -54.72 7.72
C THR A 52 -29.88 -53.93 8.86
N MET A 53 -28.87 -54.57 9.43
CA MET A 53 -28.28 -54.36 10.74
C MET A 53 -27.46 -53.07 10.82
N GLY A 54 -27.33 -52.57 12.05
CA GLY A 54 -26.15 -51.85 12.51
C GLY A 54 -26.04 -50.43 11.99
N ALA A 55 -26.44 -49.47 12.83
CA ALA A 55 -25.91 -48.12 12.75
C ALA A 55 -24.39 -48.19 13.00
N GLU A 56 -23.61 -48.32 11.93
CA GLU A 56 -22.25 -47.81 11.97
C GLU A 56 -22.40 -46.30 12.01
N THR A 57 -22.16 -45.74 13.18
CA THR A 57 -21.86 -44.32 13.34
C THR A 57 -20.65 -44.04 12.46
N THR A 58 -20.89 -43.67 11.21
CA THR A 58 -19.93 -42.97 10.38
C THR A 58 -19.55 -41.74 11.17
N MET A 59 -18.38 -41.80 11.80
CA MET A 59 -17.72 -40.60 12.27
C MET A 59 -17.54 -39.74 11.03
N ALA A 60 -18.26 -38.61 10.98
CA ALA A 60 -17.88 -37.54 10.07
C ALA A 60 -16.37 -37.32 10.25
N PRO A 61 -15.58 -37.16 9.18
CA PRO A 61 -14.21 -36.73 9.36
C PRO A 61 -14.27 -35.50 10.24
N GLU A 62 -13.57 -35.52 11.38
CA GLU A 62 -13.24 -34.29 12.07
C GLU A 62 -12.53 -33.44 11.03
N THR A 63 -13.25 -32.47 10.47
CA THR A 63 -12.63 -31.35 9.78
C THR A 63 -11.71 -30.77 10.83
N THR A 64 -10.44 -31.17 10.74
CA THR A 64 -9.37 -30.56 11.50
C THR A 64 -9.37 -29.13 10.98
N GLU A 65 -10.08 -28.24 11.65
CA GLU A 65 -9.94 -26.80 11.45
C GLU A 65 -8.44 -26.57 11.59
N MET A 66 -7.78 -26.29 10.46
CA MET A 66 -6.38 -25.94 10.48
C MET A 66 -6.29 -24.75 11.42
N ALA A 67 -5.50 -24.91 12.49
CA ALA A 67 -5.29 -23.83 13.42
C ALA A 67 -4.79 -22.63 12.62
N VAL A 68 -5.60 -21.57 12.56
CA VAL A 68 -5.16 -20.32 11.99
C VAL A 68 -4.07 -19.79 12.92
N MET A 69 -2.87 -19.63 12.38
CA MET A 69 -1.69 -19.28 13.15
C MET A 69 -1.56 -17.76 13.33
N TYR A 70 -2.17 -16.99 12.43
CA TYR A 70 -2.07 -15.54 12.38
C TYR A 70 -3.46 -14.86 12.39
N GLU A 71 -4.19 -15.04 13.49
CA GLU A 71 -5.45 -14.33 13.80
C GLU A 71 -5.27 -13.48 15.07
N GLY A 72 -6.10 -12.45 15.22
CA GLY A 72 -6.16 -11.62 16.42
C GLY A 72 -5.03 -10.59 16.47
N GLU A 73 -4.60 -10.22 17.69
CA GLU A 73 -3.50 -9.28 17.88
C GLU A 73 -2.16 -9.89 17.47
N LEU A 74 -1.43 -9.19 16.59
CA LEU A 74 -0.15 -9.63 16.05
C LEU A 74 0.98 -8.76 16.59
N VAL A 75 1.81 -9.34 17.47
CA VAL A 75 3.02 -8.73 18.04
C VAL A 75 4.24 -9.45 17.50
N GLY A 76 5.06 -8.76 16.72
CA GLY A 76 6.18 -9.35 16.01
C GLY A 76 6.71 -8.46 14.89
N THR A 77 7.47 -9.05 13.98
CA THR A 77 8.06 -8.34 12.84
C THR A 77 7.27 -8.64 11.57
N PHE A 78 6.75 -7.60 10.93
CA PHE A 78 6.33 -7.62 9.54
C PHE A 78 7.57 -7.38 8.68
N THR A 79 8.18 -8.47 8.17
CA THR A 79 9.41 -8.35 7.38
C THR A 79 9.17 -7.58 6.10
N ILE A 80 10.21 -6.97 5.56
CA ILE A 80 10.14 -6.28 4.27
C ILE A 80 10.78 -7.16 3.20
N ASP A 81 10.00 -7.59 2.23
CA ASP A 81 10.51 -8.14 0.99
C ASP A 81 11.06 -7.01 0.11
N VAL A 82 12.21 -7.27 -0.50
CA VAL A 82 12.93 -6.30 -1.35
C VAL A 82 12.05 -5.93 -2.54
N GLY A 83 11.85 -4.62 -2.74
CA GLY A 83 11.17 -4.12 -3.92
C GLY A 83 11.93 -4.48 -5.20
N ASP A 84 11.22 -4.96 -6.21
CA ASP A 84 11.76 -5.25 -7.55
C ASP A 84 10.76 -4.84 -8.63
N CYS A 85 11.25 -4.52 -9.82
CA CYS A 85 10.43 -4.29 -11.00
C CYS A 85 11.07 -4.82 -12.29
N SER A 86 12.06 -5.70 -12.16
CA SER A 86 12.78 -6.33 -13.27
C SER A 86 11.87 -7.19 -14.17
N SER A 87 10.80 -7.74 -13.60
CA SER A 87 9.83 -8.60 -14.30
C SER A 87 8.74 -7.83 -15.06
N GLY A 88 8.72 -6.50 -14.95
CA GLY A 88 7.72 -5.61 -15.55
C GLY A 88 6.57 -5.25 -14.61
N ALA A 89 6.19 -6.14 -13.69
CA ALA A 89 5.35 -5.80 -12.55
C ALA A 89 6.23 -5.44 -11.35
N VAL A 90 5.83 -4.44 -10.57
CA VAL A 90 6.48 -4.12 -9.30
C VAL A 90 6.04 -5.15 -8.26
N THR A 91 6.99 -5.72 -7.53
CA THR A 91 6.78 -6.72 -6.47
C THR A 91 7.58 -6.33 -5.23
N GLY A 92 7.24 -6.88 -4.06
CA GLY A 92 7.90 -6.52 -2.80
C GLY A 92 7.52 -5.11 -2.35
N SER A 93 8.28 -4.55 -1.42
CA SER A 93 7.89 -3.29 -0.77
C SER A 93 8.35 -2.03 -1.51
N TRP A 94 7.53 -0.98 -1.52
CA TRP A 94 7.80 0.26 -2.24
C TRP A 94 7.08 1.48 -1.66
N PHE A 95 7.54 2.66 -2.09
CA PHE A 95 6.92 3.95 -1.86
C PHE A 95 6.66 4.66 -3.18
N GLN A 96 5.52 5.33 -3.31
CA GLN A 96 5.23 6.30 -4.36
C GLN A 96 4.78 7.62 -3.77
N MET A 97 5.05 8.72 -4.47
CA MET A 97 4.54 10.02 -4.10
C MET A 97 3.55 10.53 -5.14
N VAL A 98 2.37 10.94 -4.70
CA VAL A 98 1.30 11.49 -5.51
C VAL A 98 1.35 13.01 -5.45
N GLN A 99 1.24 13.65 -6.61
CA GLN A 99 1.19 15.10 -6.74
C GLN A 99 -0.13 15.67 -6.20
N PRO A 100 -0.16 16.96 -5.81
CA PRO A 100 -1.38 17.60 -5.35
C PRO A 100 -2.53 17.49 -6.36
N GLY A 101 -3.69 17.06 -5.86
CA GLY A 101 -4.90 16.83 -6.66
C GLY A 101 -5.01 15.46 -7.31
N GLY A 102 -4.02 14.57 -7.11
CA GLY A 102 -4.06 13.18 -7.54
C GLY A 102 -4.69 12.22 -6.53
N THR A 103 -4.71 10.93 -6.88
CA THR A 103 -5.14 9.83 -6.01
C THR A 103 -4.09 8.73 -5.93
N ALA A 104 -4.15 7.89 -4.90
CA ALA A 104 -3.24 6.75 -4.76
C ALA A 104 -3.28 5.81 -5.97
N ASP A 105 -4.46 5.57 -6.55
CA ASP A 105 -4.63 4.62 -7.66
C ASP A 105 -4.23 5.17 -9.03
N ALA A 106 -4.28 6.49 -9.22
CA ALA A 106 -4.21 7.10 -10.56
C ALA A 106 -3.16 8.21 -10.69
N GLY A 107 -2.57 8.68 -9.59
CA GLY A 107 -1.65 9.80 -9.60
C GLY A 107 -2.34 11.13 -9.98
N PRO A 108 -1.63 12.09 -10.61
CA PRO A 108 -0.29 11.92 -11.18
C PRO A 108 0.79 11.68 -10.12
N PHE A 109 1.74 10.81 -10.43
CA PHE A 109 2.83 10.46 -9.52
C PHE A 109 4.05 11.36 -9.75
N VAL A 110 4.89 11.47 -8.73
CA VAL A 110 6.19 12.16 -8.77
C VAL A 110 7.23 11.13 -9.19
N PRO A 111 7.85 11.27 -10.37
CA PRO A 111 8.93 10.38 -10.77
C PRO A 111 10.16 10.62 -9.90
N ASN A 112 10.67 9.57 -9.27
CA ASN A 112 11.94 9.56 -8.56
C ASN A 112 13.08 9.33 -9.55
N GLY A 113 13.87 10.38 -9.81
CA GLY A 113 15.02 10.30 -10.72
C GLY A 113 16.14 9.37 -10.23
N ASP A 114 16.16 9.03 -8.95
CA ASP A 114 17.12 8.12 -8.34
C ASP A 114 16.55 6.70 -8.15
N SER A 115 15.34 6.43 -8.66
CA SER A 115 14.71 5.13 -8.53
C SER A 115 15.57 4.02 -9.11
N LEU A 116 15.72 2.93 -8.36
CA LEU A 116 16.28 1.67 -8.86
C LEU A 116 15.31 0.96 -9.81
N CYS A 117 14.03 1.35 -9.82
CA CYS A 117 13.05 0.84 -10.76
C CYS A 117 13.13 1.55 -12.12
N THR A 118 14.01 1.05 -12.99
CA THR A 118 14.25 1.67 -14.31
C THR A 118 13.08 1.56 -15.28
N SER A 119 12.16 0.60 -15.10
CA SER A 119 10.97 0.41 -15.94
C SER A 119 9.85 1.38 -15.56
N ASP A 120 9.77 1.79 -14.29
CA ASP A 120 8.83 2.80 -13.80
C ASP A 120 9.45 3.64 -12.66
N PRO A 121 9.94 4.86 -12.96
CA PRO A 121 10.63 5.69 -11.96
C PRO A 121 9.67 6.27 -10.90
N ASN A 122 8.36 6.06 -11.00
CA ASN A 122 7.43 6.54 -9.97
C ASN A 122 7.55 5.75 -8.66
N TYR A 123 8.10 4.53 -8.71
CA TYR A 123 8.31 3.68 -7.54
C TYR A 123 9.68 3.90 -6.93
N SER A 124 9.74 4.05 -5.62
CA SER A 124 10.96 3.99 -4.82
C SER A 124 10.97 2.66 -4.08
N LEU A 125 11.82 1.73 -4.52
CA LEU A 125 11.87 0.37 -4.00
C LEU A 125 12.48 0.37 -2.59
N LEU A 126 11.85 -0.35 -1.66
CA LEU A 126 12.33 -0.50 -0.29
C LEU A 126 13.19 -1.77 -0.15
N THR A 127 14.05 -1.77 0.85
CA THR A 127 14.89 -2.92 1.24
C THR A 127 14.80 -3.07 2.76
N PRO A 128 14.71 -4.29 3.31
CA PRO A 128 14.61 -4.49 4.74
C PRO A 128 15.74 -3.81 5.51
N GLY A 129 15.37 -3.17 6.61
CA GLY A 129 16.26 -2.46 7.51
C GLY A 129 17.02 -3.38 8.45
N GLU A 130 17.64 -2.78 9.46
CA GLU A 130 18.44 -3.47 10.48
C GLU A 130 17.60 -4.44 11.32
N ASP A 131 16.32 -4.13 11.55
CA ASP A 131 15.38 -5.01 12.26
C ASP A 131 14.63 -5.95 11.31
N GLY A 132 14.92 -5.88 10.01
CA GLY A 132 14.27 -6.69 8.98
C GLY A 132 12.87 -6.23 8.57
N GLY A 133 12.28 -5.24 9.25
CA GLY A 133 10.97 -4.70 8.91
C GLY A 133 10.30 -3.91 10.03
N LEU A 134 8.98 -3.76 9.93
CA LEU A 134 8.14 -3.08 10.90
C LEU A 134 7.86 -3.99 12.09
N PHE A 135 8.21 -3.55 13.30
CA PHE A 135 7.93 -4.27 14.53
C PHE A 135 6.69 -3.72 15.22
N THR A 136 5.70 -4.57 15.51
CA THR A 136 4.52 -4.23 16.31
C THR A 136 4.73 -4.56 17.78
N GLY A 137 4.22 -3.69 18.66
CA GLY A 137 4.40 -3.81 20.12
C GLY A 137 5.64 -3.11 20.69
N ALA A 138 6.51 -2.53 19.86
CA ALA A 138 7.54 -1.58 20.28
C ALA A 138 7.73 -0.46 19.25
N VAL A 139 8.30 0.67 19.68
CA VAL A 139 8.62 1.80 18.80
C VAL A 139 10.00 1.61 18.17
N GLN A 140 10.12 1.97 16.88
CA GLN A 140 11.38 2.00 16.12
C GLN A 140 11.71 3.47 15.79
N ASN A 141 12.12 4.23 16.81
CA ASN A 141 12.36 5.67 16.70
C ASN A 141 13.54 5.99 15.79
N ALA A 142 13.51 7.17 15.15
CA ALA A 142 14.70 7.69 14.48
C ALA A 142 15.88 7.89 15.46
N PRO A 143 17.13 7.76 14.99
CA PRO A 143 18.31 8.05 15.82
C PRO A 143 18.40 9.53 16.22
N ASP A 144 19.25 9.84 17.20
CA ASP A 144 19.62 11.22 17.57
C ASP A 144 21.13 11.44 17.29
N PRO A 145 21.50 12.26 16.30
CA PRO A 145 20.63 13.07 15.42
C PRO A 145 19.89 12.23 14.37
N ALA A 146 18.72 12.71 13.95
CA ALA A 146 17.89 12.02 12.95
C ALA A 146 18.35 12.23 11.49
N PHE A 147 19.26 13.18 11.27
CA PHE A 147 19.81 13.54 9.97
C PHE A 147 21.32 13.64 10.02
N ASP A 148 21.96 13.39 8.88
CA ASP A 148 23.36 13.79 8.67
C ASP A 148 23.50 15.28 8.32
N ASP A 149 24.75 15.74 8.16
CA ASP A 149 25.08 17.13 7.82
C ASP A 149 24.54 17.59 6.45
N THR A 150 24.08 16.66 5.61
CA THR A 150 23.51 16.94 4.28
C THR A 150 21.99 16.78 4.22
N GLY A 151 21.35 16.44 5.34
CA GLY A 151 19.90 16.30 5.46
C GLY A 151 19.35 14.94 5.05
N ASN A 152 20.21 13.92 4.88
CA ASN A 152 19.76 12.53 4.68
C ASN A 152 19.14 12.01 5.98
N GLY A 153 17.99 11.35 5.88
CA GLY A 153 17.39 10.64 7.02
C GLY A 153 18.26 9.45 7.43
N LEU A 154 18.44 9.27 8.74
CA LEU A 154 19.33 8.24 9.30
C LEU A 154 18.62 7.01 9.87
N ALA A 155 17.28 7.00 9.94
CA ALA A 155 16.56 5.83 10.42
C ALA A 155 16.72 4.65 9.45
N SER A 156 17.17 3.51 9.95
CA SER A 156 17.47 2.31 9.16
C SER A 156 16.84 1.03 9.74
N GLN A 157 16.05 1.14 10.82
CA GLN A 157 15.46 0.00 11.53
C GLN A 157 14.41 -0.73 10.68
N ILE A 158 13.43 0.01 10.15
CA ILE A 158 12.30 -0.58 9.39
C ILE A 158 12.74 -0.96 7.98
N PHE A 159 13.20 0.02 7.20
CA PHE A 159 13.79 -0.14 5.87
C PHE A 159 15.07 0.69 5.77
N LEU A 160 15.99 0.30 4.88
CA LEU A 160 17.20 1.09 4.62
C LEU A 160 16.86 2.41 3.94
N PRO A 161 17.54 3.54 4.28
CA PRO A 161 17.30 4.83 3.63
C PRO A 161 17.34 4.75 2.10
N VAL A 162 16.42 5.45 1.44
CA VAL A 162 16.19 5.37 -0.02
C VAL A 162 16.42 6.74 -0.65
N LYS A 163 17.25 6.79 -1.70
CA LYS A 163 17.48 8.02 -2.48
C LYS A 163 16.19 8.50 -3.13
N PHE A 164 15.91 9.80 -2.96
CA PHE A 164 14.85 10.52 -3.61
C PHE A 164 15.32 11.95 -3.90
N PHE A 165 15.45 12.32 -5.18
CA PHE A 165 16.05 13.60 -5.60
C PHE A 165 17.40 13.93 -4.93
N GLY A 166 18.29 12.94 -4.85
CA GLY A 166 19.64 13.08 -4.32
C GLY A 166 19.76 13.09 -2.78
N VAL A 167 18.65 13.00 -2.05
CA VAL A 167 18.62 12.93 -0.58
C VAL A 167 18.01 11.60 -0.16
N ASP A 168 18.58 10.95 0.86
CA ASP A 168 17.99 9.73 1.40
C ASP A 168 16.79 10.09 2.28
N PHE A 169 15.62 9.53 1.96
CA PHE A 169 14.52 9.49 2.92
C PHE A 169 14.59 8.23 3.78
N ALA A 170 14.12 8.35 5.01
CA ALA A 170 14.06 7.27 5.98
C ALA A 170 12.70 7.24 6.67
N GLY A 171 12.31 6.08 7.23
CA GLY A 171 11.06 5.89 7.95
C GLY A 171 11.30 5.40 9.38
N ALA A 172 10.52 5.90 10.33
CA ALA A 172 10.55 5.49 11.72
C ALA A 172 9.13 5.49 12.31
N ILE A 173 8.94 4.76 13.41
CA ILE A 173 7.77 4.92 14.29
C ILE A 173 8.22 5.74 15.49
N ASP A 174 7.85 7.02 15.48
CA ASP A 174 8.27 7.97 16.50
C ASP A 174 7.20 8.20 17.56
N GLY A 175 7.64 8.44 18.79
CA GLY A 175 6.75 8.77 19.90
C GLY A 175 6.73 7.65 20.94
N ALA A 176 5.68 7.67 21.77
CA ALA A 176 5.57 6.75 22.89
C ALA A 176 4.79 5.47 22.54
N ASP A 177 3.88 5.56 21.58
CA ASP A 177 2.94 4.48 21.27
C ASP A 177 3.47 3.65 20.09
N ALA A 178 3.62 2.35 20.33
CA ALA A 178 4.01 1.37 19.33
C ALA A 178 2.88 1.13 18.30
N PRO A 179 3.21 0.69 17.08
CA PRO A 179 2.19 0.30 16.13
C PRO A 179 1.54 -1.02 16.61
N MET A 180 0.24 -1.14 16.39
CA MET A 180 -0.55 -2.31 16.76
C MET A 180 -1.13 -2.94 15.50
N ALA A 181 -1.02 -4.26 15.36
CA ALA A 181 -1.59 -5.00 14.25
C ALA A 181 -2.66 -5.98 14.74
N THR A 182 -3.73 -6.11 13.96
CA THR A 182 -4.77 -7.11 14.17
C THR A 182 -5.11 -7.79 12.85
N ALA A 183 -5.27 -9.11 12.89
CA ALA A 183 -5.82 -9.92 11.81
C ALA A 183 -7.22 -10.45 12.17
N ASP A 184 -8.13 -10.42 11.20
CA ASP A 184 -9.44 -11.08 11.29
C ASP A 184 -9.80 -11.68 9.93
N GLY A 185 -9.81 -13.01 9.85
CA GLY A 185 -10.23 -13.74 8.65
C GLY A 185 -9.36 -13.42 7.42
N GLY A 186 -8.05 -13.25 7.64
CA GLY A 186 -7.07 -12.85 6.63
C GLY A 186 -7.06 -11.37 6.26
N THR A 187 -7.91 -10.54 6.88
CA THR A 187 -7.80 -9.07 6.77
C THR A 187 -6.81 -8.56 7.79
N LEU A 188 -5.80 -7.82 7.36
CA LEU A 188 -4.80 -7.20 8.23
C LEU A 188 -5.11 -5.70 8.40
N THR A 189 -5.04 -5.22 9.63
CA THR A 189 -5.08 -3.79 9.97
C THR A 189 -3.93 -3.45 10.89
N VAL A 190 -3.19 -2.39 10.58
CA VAL A 190 -2.06 -1.91 11.38
C VAL A 190 -2.19 -0.41 11.65
N ASP A 191 -2.15 -0.02 12.92
CA ASP A 191 -2.08 1.40 13.28
C ASP A 191 -0.67 1.94 13.07
N MET A 192 -0.50 2.75 12.02
CA MET A 192 0.74 3.41 11.63
C MET A 192 0.71 4.90 11.96
N SER A 193 -0.18 5.39 12.84
CA SER A 193 -0.40 6.83 13.09
C SER A 193 0.87 7.61 13.49
N ASN A 194 1.86 6.91 14.04
CA ASN A 194 3.15 7.44 14.48
C ASN A 194 4.28 7.28 13.45
N PHE A 195 3.97 6.81 12.24
CA PHE A 195 4.95 6.68 11.18
C PHE A 195 5.36 8.06 10.64
N THR A 196 6.66 8.32 10.67
CA THR A 196 7.26 9.59 10.24
C THR A 196 8.29 9.32 9.15
N ALA A 197 8.21 10.09 8.07
CA ALA A 197 9.21 10.13 7.03
C ALA A 197 10.19 11.29 7.28
N TYR A 198 11.48 10.98 7.18
CA TYR A 198 12.59 11.91 7.36
C TYR A 198 13.20 12.21 6.01
N TYR A 199 13.21 13.47 5.58
CA TYR A 199 13.75 13.86 4.28
C TYR A 199 14.23 15.32 4.28
N GLY A 200 15.45 15.56 3.81
CA GLY A 200 15.96 16.92 3.56
C GLY A 200 15.98 17.79 4.82
N ALA A 201 16.34 17.21 5.97
CA ALA A 201 16.23 17.82 7.31
C ALA A 201 14.79 18.20 7.76
N GLY A 202 13.77 17.71 7.05
CA GLY A 202 12.36 17.82 7.40
C GLY A 202 11.79 16.50 7.93
N MET A 203 10.86 16.60 8.87
CA MET A 203 10.07 15.48 9.39
C MET A 203 8.64 15.64 8.89
N PHE A 204 8.09 14.58 8.29
CA PHE A 204 6.77 14.56 7.69
C PHE A 204 5.97 13.44 8.32
N ASN A 205 4.84 13.78 8.96
CA ASN A 205 3.92 12.74 9.41
C ASN A 205 3.36 12.01 8.17
N GLN A 206 3.61 10.72 8.11
CA GLN A 206 3.15 9.82 7.05
C GLN A 206 2.36 8.65 7.62
N GLY A 207 1.88 8.81 8.85
CA GLY A 207 1.06 7.84 9.53
C GLY A 207 -0.38 7.85 9.04
N ALA A 208 -0.99 6.67 9.14
CA ALA A 208 -2.39 6.39 8.87
C ALA A 208 -2.75 5.04 9.50
N VAL A 209 -3.99 4.59 9.31
CA VAL A 209 -4.31 3.16 9.48
C VAL A 209 -3.96 2.46 8.17
N ALA A 210 -3.08 1.48 8.24
CA ALA A 210 -2.72 0.63 7.12
C ALA A 210 -3.61 -0.60 7.08
N MET A 211 -3.95 -1.04 5.87
CA MET A 211 -4.85 -2.14 5.61
C MET A 211 -4.26 -3.04 4.54
N GLY A 212 -4.51 -4.34 4.65
CA GLY A 212 -4.10 -5.29 3.63
C GLY A 212 -4.56 -6.69 3.97
N THR A 213 -3.83 -7.70 3.51
CA THR A 213 -4.14 -9.11 3.79
C THR A 213 -3.01 -9.83 4.49
N ILE A 214 -3.34 -10.90 5.19
CA ILE A 214 -2.36 -11.86 5.72
C ILE A 214 -2.89 -13.27 5.49
N ASP A 215 -2.03 -14.15 4.99
CA ASP A 215 -2.35 -15.57 4.88
C ASP A 215 -2.36 -16.17 6.30
N PRO A 216 -3.51 -16.69 6.77
CA PRO A 216 -3.67 -17.24 8.12
C PRO A 216 -2.75 -18.44 8.42
N MET A 217 -2.23 -19.10 7.38
CA MET A 217 -1.40 -20.29 7.48
C MET A 217 0.09 -19.98 7.32
N THR A 218 0.44 -19.08 6.41
CA THR A 218 1.84 -18.82 6.05
C THR A 218 2.39 -17.54 6.65
N GLY A 219 1.52 -16.58 7.01
CA GLY A 219 1.90 -15.26 7.53
C GLY A 219 2.39 -14.31 6.44
N VAL A 220 2.34 -14.71 5.17
CA VAL A 220 2.61 -13.83 4.03
C VAL A 220 1.57 -12.71 4.04
N PHE A 221 2.01 -11.47 3.89
CA PHE A 221 1.12 -10.31 3.98
C PHE A 221 1.40 -9.28 2.89
N ASP A 222 0.36 -8.49 2.61
CA ASP A 222 0.45 -7.18 1.97
C ASP A 222 -0.14 -6.14 2.94
N LEU A 223 0.39 -4.92 2.89
CA LEU A 223 -0.03 -3.84 3.77
C LEU A 223 0.13 -2.50 3.04
N ASP A 224 -1.00 -1.83 2.82
CA ASP A 224 -1.06 -0.56 2.10
C ASP A 224 -1.58 0.57 2.99
N TRP A 225 -1.01 1.75 2.83
CA TRP A 225 -1.63 2.98 3.32
C TRP A 225 -1.24 4.18 2.48
N SER A 226 -2.01 5.25 2.63
CA SER A 226 -1.66 6.54 2.08
C SER A 226 -1.83 7.62 3.13
N SER A 227 -1.01 8.66 3.05
CA SER A 227 -1.04 9.78 4.00
C SER A 227 -0.77 11.09 3.29
N LEU A 228 -1.68 12.04 3.45
CA LEU A 228 -1.53 13.40 2.93
C LEU A 228 -0.49 14.15 3.74
N ILE A 229 0.52 14.69 3.08
CA ILE A 229 1.55 15.50 3.69
C ILE A 229 1.00 16.91 3.93
N ALA A 230 1.01 17.34 5.18
CA ALA A 230 0.67 18.69 5.59
C ALA A 230 1.93 19.46 6.00
N GLY A 231 2.19 20.57 5.31
CA GLY A 231 3.33 21.45 5.55
C GLY A 231 4.64 21.04 4.88
N GLY A 232 5.64 21.92 5.02
CA GLY A 232 6.97 21.73 4.42
C GLY A 232 6.98 21.84 2.89
N SER A 233 8.01 21.28 2.26
CA SER A 233 8.21 21.35 0.80
C SER A 233 7.25 20.47 0.00
N PHE A 234 6.60 19.50 0.65
CA PHE A 234 5.67 18.55 0.04
C PHE A 234 4.22 18.78 0.50
N ASP A 235 3.88 19.99 0.95
CA ASP A 235 2.50 20.31 1.35
C ASP A 235 1.50 19.99 0.23
N GLY A 236 0.47 19.20 0.56
CA GLY A 236 -0.58 18.76 -0.35
C GLY A 236 -0.21 17.55 -1.24
N PHE A 237 1.00 17.00 -1.13
CA PHE A 237 1.34 15.72 -1.74
C PHE A 237 0.83 14.57 -0.86
N MET A 238 0.72 13.38 -1.42
CA MET A 238 0.33 12.18 -0.68
C MET A 238 1.40 11.11 -0.86
N GLY A 239 1.88 10.54 0.24
CA GLY A 239 2.68 9.32 0.19
C GLY A 239 1.77 8.11 0.08
N VAL A 240 2.14 7.16 -0.77
CA VAL A 240 1.51 5.85 -0.92
C VAL A 240 2.58 4.82 -0.60
N TRP A 241 2.26 3.96 0.36
CA TRP A 241 3.19 2.99 0.92
C TRP A 241 2.60 1.60 0.75
N HIS A 242 3.48 0.68 0.36
CA HIS A 242 3.16 -0.73 0.24
C HIS A 242 4.28 -1.54 0.89
N LEU A 243 3.92 -2.36 1.86
CA LEU A 243 4.81 -3.35 2.46
C LEU A 243 4.29 -4.74 2.14
N GLU A 244 5.17 -5.61 1.67
CA GLU A 244 4.92 -7.03 1.45
C GLU A 244 6.02 -7.82 2.17
N GLY A 245 5.67 -8.97 2.73
CA GLY A 245 6.63 -9.86 3.35
C GLY A 245 5.97 -10.99 4.12
N THR A 246 6.60 -11.44 5.20
CA THR A 246 6.09 -12.48 6.09
C THR A 246 6.10 -11.99 7.54
N PHE A 247 5.03 -12.24 8.27
CA PHE A 247 4.96 -11.95 9.70
C PHE A 247 5.74 -12.99 10.52
N VAL A 248 6.59 -12.52 11.44
CA VAL A 248 7.38 -13.33 12.37
C VAL A 248 7.01 -12.96 13.81
N PRO A 249 6.32 -13.83 14.57
CA PRO A 249 5.96 -13.58 15.96
C PRO A 249 7.18 -13.33 16.87
N ALA A 250 7.01 -12.48 17.88
CA ALA A 250 8.02 -12.18 18.90
C ALA A 250 8.19 -13.26 20.00
#